data_AF-A0A6V7LSX0-F1
#
_entry.id   AF-A0A6V7LSX0-F1
#
_cell.length_a   1.000
_cell.length_b   1.000
_cell.length_c   1.000
_cell.angle_alpha   90.00
_cell.angle_beta   90.00
_cell.angle_gamma   90.00
#
_symmetry.space_group_name_H-M   'P 1'
#
loop_
_entity.id
_entity.type
_entity.pdbx_description
1 polymer ?
#
loop_
_entity_poly.entity_id
_entity_poly.type
_entity_poly.pdbx_seq_one_letter_code
_entity_poly.pdbx_strand_id
1 'polypeptide(L)'
;DKENGPVYKFYQAIRDYGDDFIEEITRIQDITLFAPSNAAWEEYGVQNILQDRQKFREILKLHYVRERLPLDKIKEKSLHN
;
A
#
# COMPACT_ATOMS: atom_id res chain seq x y z
N ASP A 1 9.62 10.47 -17.36
CA ASP A 1 8.63 9.37 -17.57
C ASP A 1 8.15 8.58 -16.35
N LYS A 2 8.46 8.92 -15.09
CA LYS A 2 7.94 8.13 -13.94
C LYS A 2 6.65 8.66 -13.30
N GLU A 3 6.15 9.82 -13.75
CA GLU A 3 5.02 10.52 -13.12
C GLU A 3 3.64 9.96 -13.51
N ASN A 4 3.57 9.06 -14.50
CA ASN A 4 2.33 8.40 -14.94
C ASN A 4 2.27 6.91 -14.56
N GLY A 5 3.12 6.44 -13.65
CA GLY A 5 3.09 5.06 -13.20
C GLY A 5 1.78 4.73 -12.44
N PRO A 6 1.24 3.50 -12.56
CA PRO A 6 0.01 3.11 -11.87
C PRO A 6 0.13 3.13 -10.34
N VAL A 7 1.37 3.14 -9.83
CA VAL A 7 1.72 3.19 -8.39
C VAL A 7 2.36 4.51 -7.97
N TYR A 8 2.44 5.50 -8.87
CA TYR A 8 3.15 6.75 -8.62
C TYR A 8 2.54 7.52 -7.44
N LYS A 9 1.21 7.69 -7.42
CA LYS A 9 0.52 8.38 -6.31
C LYS A 9 0.74 7.69 -4.97
N PHE A 10 0.77 6.36 -4.96
CA PHE A 10 1.02 5.59 -3.74
C PHE A 10 2.45 5.80 -3.23
N TYR A 11 3.44 5.77 -4.11
CA TYR A 11 4.83 6.06 -3.74
C TYR A 11 4.99 7.49 -3.21
N GLN A 12 4.35 8.48 -3.85
CA GLN A 12 4.33 9.86 -3.35
C GLN A 12 3.68 9.96 -1.97
N ALA A 13 2.50 9.37 -1.79
CA ALA A 13 1.79 9.42 -0.50
C ALA A 13 2.60 8.79 0.64
N ILE A 14 3.30 7.68 0.37
CA ILE A 14 4.21 7.09 1.35
C ILE A 14 5.40 8.03 1.63
N ARG A 15 5.96 8.68 0.61
CA ARG A 15 7.09 9.62 0.80
C ARG A 15 6.69 10.86 1.60
N ASP A 16 5.47 11.36 1.40
CA ASP A 16 5.01 12.62 2.00
C ASP A 16 4.44 12.43 3.41
N TYR A 17 3.88 11.24 3.70
CA TYR A 17 3.14 10.97 4.95
C TYR A 17 3.60 9.71 5.70
N GLY A 18 4.40 8.86 5.05
CA GLY A 18 4.81 7.54 5.55
C GLY A 18 6.30 7.47 5.90
N ASP A 19 6.84 8.50 6.57
CA ASP A 19 8.28 8.65 6.92
C ASP A 19 9.02 7.31 7.13
N ASP A 20 8.60 6.51 8.12
CA ASP A 20 9.30 5.27 8.49
C ASP A 20 8.86 4.03 7.68
N PHE A 21 7.79 4.15 6.88
CA PHE A 21 7.16 3.02 6.21
C PHE A 21 8.07 2.41 5.13
N ILE A 22 8.75 3.24 4.34
CA ILE A 22 9.71 2.76 3.34
C ILE A 22 10.87 2.03 4.02
N GLU A 23 11.39 2.57 5.12
CA GLU A 23 12.45 1.91 5.89
C GLU A 23 11.97 0.58 6.50
N GLU A 24 10.73 0.52 6.97
CA GLU A 24 10.12 -0.70 7.52
C GLU A 24 10.01 -1.79 6.44
N ILE A 25 9.42 -1.48 5.28
CA ILE A 25 9.19 -2.47 4.23
C ILE A 25 10.47 -2.90 3.51
N THR A 26 11.47 -2.02 3.39
CA THR A 26 12.77 -2.35 2.75
C THR A 26 13.64 -3.28 3.57
N ARG A 27 13.41 -3.36 4.89
CA ARG A 27 14.09 -4.32 5.78
C ARG A 27 13.52 -5.74 5.66
N ILE A 28 12.31 -5.90 5.13
CA ILE A 28 11.62 -7.19 5.03
C ILE A 28 11.87 -7.76 3.63
N GLN A 29 12.48 -8.94 3.55
CA GLN A 29 12.87 -9.55 2.26
C GLN A 29 11.67 -10.03 1.43
N ASP A 30 10.66 -10.60 2.07
CA ASP A 30 9.50 -11.18 1.39
C ASP A 30 8.22 -10.42 1.78
N ILE A 31 7.89 -9.41 0.98
CA ILE A 31 6.65 -8.66 1.14
C ILE A 31 5.78 -8.72 -0.12
N THR A 32 4.47 -8.66 0.10
CA THR A 32 3.50 -8.33 -0.95
C THR A 32 2.88 -7.00 -0.60
N LEU A 33 2.96 -6.05 -1.53
CA LEU A 33 2.43 -4.70 -1.36
C LEU A 33 1.22 -4.52 -2.27
N PHE A 34 0.07 -4.27 -1.67
CA PHE A 34 -1.18 -3.95 -2.37
C PHE A 34 -1.24 -2.44 -2.57
N ALA A 35 -0.71 -1.97 -3.70
CA ALA A 35 -0.77 -0.56 -4.04
C ALA A 35 -2.16 -0.20 -4.58
N PRO A 36 -2.87 0.77 -3.98
CA PRO A 36 -4.12 1.28 -4.55
C PRO A 36 -3.86 1.98 -5.88
N SER A 37 -4.83 1.89 -6.79
CA SER A 37 -4.76 2.54 -8.09
C SER A 37 -4.82 4.07 -7.96
N ASN A 38 -4.30 4.79 -8.96
CA ASN A 38 -4.36 6.26 -8.99
C ASN A 38 -5.78 6.85 -8.85
N ALA A 39 -6.82 6.10 -9.22
CA ALA A 39 -8.22 6.50 -9.10
C ALA A 39 -8.75 6.38 -7.66
N ALA A 40 -8.27 5.39 -6.88
CA ALA A 40 -8.69 5.19 -5.49
C ALA A 40 -8.30 6.37 -4.58
N TRP A 41 -7.29 7.15 -4.95
CA TRP A 41 -6.86 8.35 -4.22
C TRP A 41 -7.82 9.53 -4.37
N GLU A 42 -8.63 9.56 -5.42
CA GLU A 42 -9.58 10.65 -5.68
C GLU A 42 -10.89 10.46 -4.90
N GLU A 43 -11.05 9.34 -4.19
CA GLU A 43 -12.23 9.11 -3.37
C GLU A 43 -12.24 10.03 -2.14
N TYR A 44 -13.38 10.70 -1.91
CA TYR A 44 -13.57 11.66 -0.82
C TYR A 44 -13.18 11.12 0.57
N GLY A 45 -13.38 9.81 0.81
CA GLY A 45 -13.00 9.17 2.07
C GLY A 45 -11.48 9.15 2.30
N VAL A 46 -10.69 9.02 1.24
CA VAL A 46 -9.23 8.93 1.31
C VAL A 46 -8.60 10.31 1.59
N GLN A 47 -9.15 11.37 1.01
CA GLN A 47 -8.67 12.74 1.20
C GLN A 47 -8.74 13.19 2.68
N ASN A 48 -9.78 12.79 3.41
CA ASN A 48 -9.90 13.08 4.84
C ASN A 48 -8.88 12.31 5.69
N ILE A 49 -8.56 11.08 5.29
CA ILE A 49 -7.59 10.22 5.99
C ILE A 49 -6.17 10.76 5.82
N LEU A 50 -5.84 11.35 4.66
CA LEU A 50 -4.53 11.95 4.40
C LEU A 50 -4.18 13.11 5.35
N GLN A 51 -5.18 13.77 5.93
CA GLN A 51 -4.95 14.82 6.93
C GLN A 51 -4.49 14.26 8.29
N ASP A 52 -4.78 12.99 8.56
CA ASP A 52 -4.42 12.31 9.81
C ASP A 52 -3.27 11.32 9.55
N ARG A 53 -2.04 11.78 9.77
CA ARG A 53 -0.82 10.99 9.55
C ARG A 53 -0.80 9.68 10.33
N GLN A 54 -1.38 9.64 11.53
CA GLN A 54 -1.39 8.43 12.35
C GLN A 54 -2.32 7.38 11.74
N LYS A 55 -3.55 7.77 11.40
CA LYS A 55 -4.50 6.86 10.73
C LYS A 55 -4.00 6.43 9.37
N PHE A 56 -3.39 7.33 8.61
CA PHE A 56 -2.80 6.98 7.32
C PHE A 56 -1.73 5.90 7.46
N ARG A 57 -0.84 6.01 8.47
CA ARG A 57 0.17 5.00 8.77
C ARG A 57 -0.44 3.66 9.16
N GLU A 58 -1.51 3.65 9.94
CA GLU A 58 -2.24 2.42 10.30
C GLU A 58 -2.85 1.75 9.07
N ILE A 59 -3.43 2.53 8.15
CA ILE A 59 -4.00 2.02 6.90
C ILE A 59 -2.90 1.49 5.98
N LEU A 60 -1.75 2.17 5.87
CA LEU A 60 -0.61 1.68 5.09
C LEU A 60 -0.14 0.30 5.59
N LYS A 61 -0.19 0.05 6.90
CA LYS A 61 0.15 -1.26 7.48
C LYS A 61 -0.78 -2.39 7.04
N LEU A 62 -2.02 -2.08 6.66
CA LEU A 62 -2.96 -3.06 6.10
C LEU A 62 -2.67 -3.39 4.63
N HIS A 63 -1.97 -2.51 3.92
CA HIS A 63 -1.68 -2.66 2.50
C HIS A 63 -0.43 -3.51 2.22
N TYR A 64 0.31 -3.94 3.24
CA TYR A 64 1.43 -4.86 3.06
C TYR A 64 1.24 -6.14 3.84
N VAL A 65 1.73 -7.24 3.28
CA VAL A 65 1.79 -8.55 3.93
C VAL A 65 3.23 -9.02 3.96
N ARG A 66 3.69 -9.55 5.09
CA ARG A 66 5.06 -10.07 5.30
C ARG A 66 5.28 -11.46 4.70
N GLU A 67 4.58 -11.76 3.62
CA GLU A 67 4.71 -13.00 2.86
C GLU A 67 4.62 -12.63 1.37
N ARG A 68 5.35 -13.36 0.53
CA ARG A 68 5.16 -13.35 -0.93
C ARG A 68 3.89 -14.12 -1.30
N LEU A 69 2.90 -13.39 -1.80
CA LEU A 69 1.58 -13.87 -2.20
C LEU A 69 1.40 -13.72 -3.72
N PRO A 70 1.91 -14.65 -4.54
CA PRO A 70 1.53 -14.74 -5.94
C PRO A 70 0.04 -15.10 -6.07
N LEU A 71 -0.55 -14.80 -7.24
CA LEU A 71 -1.98 -15.02 -7.49
C LEU A 71 -2.44 -16.45 -7.22
N ASP A 72 -1.61 -17.45 -7.54
CA ASP A 72 -1.94 -18.86 -7.34
C ASP A 72 -2.11 -19.20 -5.85
N LYS A 73 -1.19 -18.72 -4.99
CA LYS A 73 -1.30 -18.87 -3.53
C LYS A 73 -2.54 -18.18 -2.97
N ILE A 74 -2.90 -17.00 -3.50
CA ILE A 74 -4.08 -16.26 -3.04
C ILE A 74 -5.35 -17.06 -3.37
N LYS A 75 -5.46 -17.58 -4.60
CA LYS A 75 -6.62 -18.36 -5.05
C LYS A 75 -6.79 -19.65 -4.25
N GLU A 76 -5.71 -20.37 -3.98
CA GLU A 76 -5.75 -21.59 -3.15
C GLU A 76 -6.28 -21.31 -1.74
N LYS A 77 -5.88 -20.19 -1.14
CA LYS A 77 -6.30 -19.81 0.22
C LYS A 77 -7.76 -19.35 0.29
N SER A 78 -8.28 -18.74 -0.79
CA SER A 78 -9.68 -18.30 -0.87
C SER A 78 -10.68 -19.44 -1.09
N LEU A 79 -10.23 -20.58 -1.64
CA LEU A 79 -11.10 -21.74 -1.92
C LEU A 79 -11.30 -22.68 -0.71
N HIS A 80 -10.55 -22.48 0.37
CA HIS A 80 -10.59 -23.32 1.58
C HIS A 80 -11.29 -22.65 2.78
N ASN A 81 -12.07 -21.58 2.57
CA ASN A 81 -12.90 -20.93 3.60
C ASN A 81 -14.39 -21.23 3.40
#